data_AF-A0A6C0LXB3-F1
#
_entry.id   AF-A0A6C0LXB3-F1
#
_cell.length_a   1.000
_cell.length_b   1.000
_cell.length_c   1.000
_cell.angle_alpha   90.00
_cell.angle_beta   90.00
_cell.angle_gamma   90.00
#
_symmetry.space_group_name_H-M   'P 1'
#
loop_
_entity.id
_entity.type
_entity.pdbx_description
1 polymer ?
#
loop_
_entity_poly.entity_id
_entity_poly.type
_entity_poly.pdbx_seq_one_letter_code
_entity_poly.pdbx_strand_id
1 'polypeptide(L)'
;MGDTKHIVNDINTLFVNIEEISENYINELSYISDNQISKYQIAINILFLILIVIILYILYRDYVYRIASKMTRCTDINDIIDFNINDNDNSYIYNIYIVHVNNTNNILKDYILRLEYNFIKEETNITFGDKNIISPLLFAPTDTISKISNAFSIFDLEEKKKKFIDYYNKDTQITYNFDKKKLATKKYKYYITSNDDKRLTDENSILLANFIKKYGYNDNINLDPIYNILYAIENKKNMDY
;
A
#
# COMPACT_ATOMS: atom_id res chain seq x y z
N MET A 1 7.70 10.02 53.06
CA MET A 1 6.82 11.13 53.51
C MET A 1 7.32 12.51 53.03
N GLY A 2 8.22 12.57 52.03
CA GLY A 2 8.76 13.81 51.44
C GLY A 2 8.21 14.13 50.04
N ASP A 3 7.97 13.12 49.20
CA ASP A 3 7.57 13.32 47.79
C ASP A 3 6.16 13.91 47.59
N THR A 4 5.20 13.56 48.45
CA THR A 4 3.83 14.09 48.33
C THR A 4 3.72 15.58 48.64
N LYS A 5 4.65 16.15 49.42
CA LYS A 5 4.68 17.60 49.70
C LYS A 5 5.17 18.41 48.50
N HIS A 6 6.10 17.86 47.71
CA HIS A 6 6.59 18.51 46.49
C HIS A 6 5.51 18.54 45.41
N ILE A 7 4.81 17.42 45.19
CA ILE A 7 3.71 17.34 44.22
C ILE A 7 2.58 18.32 44.56
N VAL A 8 2.18 18.42 45.83
CA VAL A 8 1.13 19.37 46.25
C VAL A 8 1.58 20.82 46.10
N ASN A 9 2.86 21.11 46.35
CA ASN A 9 3.42 22.45 46.17
C ASN A 9 3.49 22.85 44.69
N ASP A 10 3.83 21.90 43.80
CA ASP A 10 3.88 22.12 42.35
C ASP A 10 2.47 22.28 41.75
N ILE A 11 1.47 21.58 42.29
CA ILE A 11 0.06 21.78 41.92
C ILE A 11 -0.43 23.16 42.37
N ASN A 12 -0.07 23.59 43.59
CA ASN A 12 -0.47 24.91 44.09
C ASN A 12 0.18 26.05 43.30
N THR A 13 1.45 25.92 42.90
CA THR A 13 2.09 26.93 42.03
C THR A 13 1.47 26.97 40.64
N LEU A 14 1.05 25.83 40.08
CA LEU A 14 0.27 25.80 38.85
C LEU A 14 -1.07 26.51 38.98
N PHE A 15 -1.81 26.29 40.08
CA PHE A 15 -3.08 26.97 40.31
C PHE A 15 -2.92 28.48 40.49
N VAL A 16 -1.93 28.91 41.28
CA VAL A 16 -1.62 30.35 41.45
C VAL A 16 -1.25 31.00 40.12
N ASN A 17 -0.44 30.33 39.29
CA ASN A 17 -0.09 30.83 37.96
C ASN A 17 -1.31 30.92 37.04
N ILE A 18 -2.22 29.94 37.08
CA ILE A 18 -3.46 29.96 36.29
C ILE A 18 -4.37 31.11 36.76
N GLU A 19 -4.47 31.33 38.06
CA GLU A 19 -5.30 32.38 38.66
C GLU A 19 -4.76 33.77 38.30
N GLU A 20 -3.44 33.99 38.41
CA GLU A 20 -2.78 35.24 38.01
C GLU A 20 -2.91 35.52 36.51
N ILE A 21 -2.75 34.49 35.66
CA ILE A 21 -2.97 34.62 34.21
C ILE A 21 -4.43 34.96 33.91
N SER A 22 -5.37 34.33 34.62
CA SER A 22 -6.81 34.56 34.43
C SER A 22 -7.22 35.97 34.86
N GLU A 23 -6.72 36.46 36.00
CA GLU A 23 -6.94 37.84 36.46
C GLU A 23 -6.37 38.85 35.47
N ASN A 24 -5.18 38.61 34.91
CA ASN A 24 -4.59 39.48 33.89
C ASN A 24 -5.47 39.53 32.62
N TYR A 25 -5.96 38.39 32.12
CA TYR A 25 -6.86 38.39 30.97
C TYR A 25 -8.21 39.07 31.26
N ILE A 26 -8.76 38.91 32.47
CA ILE A 26 -9.99 39.60 32.89
C ILE A 26 -9.76 41.11 32.93
N ASN A 27 -8.64 41.57 33.49
CA ASN A 27 -8.30 42.98 33.56
C ASN A 27 -8.08 43.59 32.17
N GLU A 28 -7.44 42.86 31.25
CA GLU A 28 -7.31 43.27 29.85
C GLU A 28 -8.68 43.34 29.15
N LEU A 29 -9.56 42.37 29.39
CA LEU A 29 -10.93 42.37 28.86
C LEU A 29 -11.77 43.53 29.40
N SER A 30 -11.62 43.86 30.69
CA SER A 30 -12.26 45.02 31.32
C SER A 30 -11.71 46.33 30.76
N TYR A 31 -10.40 46.44 30.54
CA TYR A 31 -9.77 47.60 29.90
C TYR A 31 -10.23 47.78 28.43
N ILE A 32 -10.49 46.66 27.75
CA ILE A 32 -11.06 46.64 26.40
C ILE A 32 -12.53 47.09 26.38
N SER A 33 -13.28 46.78 27.44
CA SER A 33 -14.68 47.20 27.63
C SER A 33 -14.82 48.67 27.99
N ASP A 34 -13.92 49.20 28.82
CA ASP A 34 -14.00 50.57 29.35
C ASP A 34 -13.39 51.62 28.42
N ASN A 35 -12.45 51.23 27.55
CA ASN A 35 -11.94 52.12 26.51
C ASN A 35 -12.72 51.98 25.21
N GLN A 36 -12.96 53.11 24.53
CA GLN A 36 -13.52 53.15 23.17
C GLN A 36 -12.52 52.58 22.15
N ILE A 37 -12.30 51.27 22.21
CA ILE A 37 -11.49 50.55 21.25
C ILE A 37 -12.13 50.70 19.88
N SER A 38 -11.31 51.06 18.89
CA SER A 38 -11.84 51.29 17.56
C SER A 38 -12.46 50.01 17.04
N LYS A 39 -13.63 50.12 16.39
CA LYS A 39 -14.34 48.96 15.80
C LYS A 39 -13.44 48.10 14.90
N TYR A 40 -12.38 48.70 14.35
CA TYR A 40 -11.37 48.04 13.53
C TYR A 40 -10.51 47.03 14.30
N GLN A 41 -10.10 47.36 15.53
CA GLN A 41 -9.30 46.44 16.38
C GLN A 41 -10.12 45.22 16.81
N ILE A 42 -11.39 45.42 17.16
CA ILE A 42 -12.33 44.34 17.48
C ILE A 42 -12.53 43.43 16.25
N ALA A 43 -12.72 44.01 15.06
CA ALA A 43 -12.89 43.26 13.82
C ALA A 43 -11.66 42.41 13.47
N ILE A 44 -10.44 42.93 13.64
CA ILE A 44 -9.21 42.18 13.42
C ILE A 44 -9.07 41.01 14.40
N ASN A 45 -9.39 41.21 15.67
CA ASN A 45 -9.33 40.14 16.67
C ASN A 45 -10.33 39.02 16.38
N ILE A 46 -11.54 39.36 15.93
CA ILE A 46 -12.55 38.38 15.50
C ILE A 46 -12.05 37.60 14.27
N LEU A 47 -11.47 38.27 13.28
CA LEU A 47 -10.90 37.63 12.10
C LEU A 47 -9.78 36.66 12.47
N PHE A 48 -8.90 37.05 13.39
CA PHE A 48 -7.81 36.22 13.88
C PHE A 48 -8.33 34.97 14.60
N LEU A 49 -9.37 35.11 15.42
CA LEU A 49 -10.00 33.98 16.11
C LEU A 49 -10.64 32.99 15.13
N ILE A 50 -11.27 33.48 14.06
CA ILE A 50 -11.78 32.63 12.97
C ILE A 50 -10.64 31.86 12.29
N LEU A 51 -9.50 32.52 12.03
CA LEU A 51 -8.31 31.87 11.45
C LEU A 51 -7.79 30.73 12.33
N ILE A 52 -7.72 30.95 13.65
CA ILE A 52 -7.32 29.90 14.61
C ILE A 52 -8.26 28.70 14.54
N VAL A 53 -9.59 28.94 14.51
CA VAL A 53 -10.58 27.86 14.41
C VAL A 53 -10.41 27.07 13.11
N ILE A 54 -10.14 27.73 11.99
CA ILE A 54 -9.89 27.07 10.70
C ILE A 54 -8.63 26.19 10.77
N ILE A 55 -7.54 26.71 11.36
CA ILE A 55 -6.29 25.94 11.51
C ILE A 55 -6.51 24.71 12.39
N LEU A 56 -7.19 24.86 13.53
CA LEU A 56 -7.52 23.74 14.41
C LEU A 56 -8.41 22.70 13.71
N TYR A 57 -9.36 23.13 12.88
CA TYR A 57 -10.19 22.24 12.10
C TYR A 57 -9.38 21.43 11.09
N ILE A 58 -8.44 22.06 10.36
CA ILE A 58 -7.55 21.36 9.42
C ILE A 58 -6.68 20.34 10.18
N LEU A 59 -6.07 20.73 11.30
CA LEU A 59 -5.23 19.84 12.10
C LEU A 59 -6.03 18.66 12.68
N TYR A 60 -7.25 18.91 13.19
CA TYR A 60 -8.14 17.86 13.66
C TYR A 60 -8.49 16.87 12.55
N ARG A 61 -8.82 17.40 11.37
CA ARG A 61 -9.13 16.58 10.19
C ARG A 61 -7.94 15.69 9.84
N ASP A 62 -6.75 16.28 9.67
CA ASP A 62 -5.53 15.53 9.34
C ASP A 62 -5.20 14.45 10.38
N TYR A 63 -5.40 14.76 11.68
CA TYR A 63 -5.22 13.80 12.76
C TYR A 63 -6.18 12.60 12.66
N VAL A 64 -7.48 12.86 12.47
CA VAL A 64 -8.50 11.80 12.36
C VAL A 64 -8.26 10.93 11.12
N TYR A 65 -7.96 11.52 9.95
CA TYR A 65 -7.68 10.74 8.74
C TYR A 65 -6.41 9.89 8.90
N ARG A 66 -5.39 10.40 9.59
CA ARG A 66 -4.17 9.64 9.86
C ARG A 66 -4.44 8.43 10.77
N ILE A 67 -5.33 8.56 11.76
CA ILE A 67 -5.70 7.44 12.64
C ILE A 67 -6.58 6.44 11.89
N ALA A 68 -7.59 6.90 11.16
CA ALA A 68 -8.47 6.05 10.38
C ALA A 68 -7.66 5.20 9.39
N SER A 69 -6.70 5.81 8.67
CA SER A 69 -5.81 5.08 7.75
C SER A 69 -4.99 3.98 8.44
N LYS A 70 -4.53 4.19 9.67
CA LYS A 70 -3.82 3.16 10.44
C LYS A 70 -4.75 2.04 10.90
N MET A 71 -5.93 2.38 11.41
CA MET A 71 -6.92 1.40 11.86
C MET A 71 -7.40 0.52 10.70
N THR A 72 -7.73 1.11 9.54
CA THR A 72 -8.13 0.34 8.35
C THR A 72 -7.04 -0.62 7.92
N ARG A 73 -5.77 -0.16 7.85
CA ARG A 73 -4.65 -1.04 7.53
C ARG A 73 -4.52 -2.20 8.52
N CYS A 74 -4.61 -1.95 9.82
CA CYS A 74 -4.54 -3.03 10.82
C CYS A 74 -5.66 -4.06 10.65
N THR A 75 -6.89 -3.63 10.34
CA THR A 75 -7.99 -4.55 10.05
C THR A 75 -7.71 -5.37 8.79
N ASP A 76 -7.30 -4.71 7.70
CA ASP A 76 -6.95 -5.39 6.44
C ASP A 76 -5.85 -6.44 6.67
N ILE A 77 -4.85 -6.10 7.49
CA ILE A 77 -3.74 -6.99 7.86
C ILE A 77 -4.21 -8.19 8.69
N ASN A 78 -5.08 -7.96 9.68
CA ASN A 78 -5.64 -9.04 10.50
C ASN A 78 -6.50 -9.97 9.65
N ASP A 79 -7.32 -9.44 8.74
CA ASP A 79 -8.13 -10.24 7.82
C ASP A 79 -7.25 -11.10 6.89
N ILE A 80 -6.12 -10.57 6.41
CA ILE A 80 -5.11 -11.32 5.63
C ILE A 80 -4.50 -12.45 6.46
N ILE A 81 -4.24 -12.23 7.76
CA ILE A 81 -3.69 -13.23 8.66
C ILE A 81 -4.74 -14.32 8.93
N ASP A 82 -5.95 -13.94 9.35
CA ASP A 82 -7.02 -14.85 9.76
C ASP A 82 -7.51 -15.74 8.63
N PHE A 83 -7.58 -15.21 7.40
CA PHE A 83 -7.93 -16.02 6.22
C PHE A 83 -6.90 -17.13 5.94
N ASN A 84 -5.64 -16.87 6.29
CA ASN A 84 -4.49 -17.72 6.00
C ASN A 84 -4.11 -18.66 7.16
N ILE A 85 -4.79 -18.58 8.30
CA ILE A 85 -4.58 -19.46 9.47
C ILE A 85 -5.21 -20.84 9.27
N ASN A 86 -6.12 -21.02 8.31
CA ASN A 86 -6.71 -22.32 8.02
C ASN A 86 -5.80 -23.18 7.10
N ASP A 87 -4.96 -23.98 7.75
CA ASP A 87 -4.22 -25.14 7.26
C ASP A 87 -3.14 -24.93 6.17
N ASN A 88 -1.90 -25.20 6.59
CA ASN A 88 -0.59 -25.18 5.92
C ASN A 88 0.17 -23.85 5.85
N ASP A 89 1.46 -23.93 6.19
CA ASP A 89 2.51 -22.90 6.12
C ASP A 89 2.69 -22.20 4.75
N ASN A 90 1.87 -22.51 3.75
CA ASN A 90 1.99 -22.01 2.37
C ASN A 90 0.94 -20.94 2.01
N SER A 91 0.21 -20.41 2.99
CA SER A 91 -0.92 -19.48 2.76
C SER A 91 -0.53 -18.14 2.12
N TYR A 92 0.76 -17.79 2.11
CA TYR A 92 1.29 -16.59 1.45
C TYR A 92 2.03 -16.88 0.14
N ILE A 93 1.72 -18.01 -0.50
CA ILE A 93 2.22 -18.35 -1.82
C ILE A 93 1.08 -18.22 -2.83
N TYR A 94 1.23 -17.29 -3.76
CA TYR A 94 0.21 -16.97 -4.76
C TYR A 94 0.72 -17.25 -6.16
N ASN A 95 -0.07 -18.02 -6.91
CA ASN A 95 0.18 -18.31 -8.31
C ASN A 95 -0.73 -17.44 -9.18
N ILE A 96 -0.15 -16.75 -10.16
CA ILE A 96 -0.89 -15.90 -11.09
C ILE A 96 -0.64 -16.40 -12.50
N TYR A 97 -1.68 -16.98 -13.06
CA TYR A 97 -1.71 -17.50 -14.42
C TYR A 97 -2.24 -16.45 -15.38
N ILE A 98 -1.47 -16.17 -16.43
CA ILE A 98 -1.89 -15.33 -17.56
C ILE A 98 -2.31 -16.27 -18.70
N VAL A 99 -3.58 -16.24 -19.06
CA VAL A 99 -4.18 -17.19 -20.03
C VAL A 99 -4.97 -16.45 -21.09
N HIS A 100 -4.96 -16.95 -22.33
CA HIS A 100 -5.84 -16.45 -23.38
C HIS A 100 -7.31 -16.77 -23.06
N VAL A 101 -8.24 -15.84 -23.34
CA VAL A 101 -9.68 -15.98 -23.03
C VAL A 101 -10.34 -17.22 -23.61
N ASN A 102 -9.78 -17.81 -24.65
CA ASN A 102 -10.30 -19.03 -25.28
C ASN A 102 -9.86 -20.32 -24.55
N ASN A 103 -8.85 -20.25 -23.69
CA ASN A 103 -8.23 -21.42 -23.04
C ASN A 103 -8.55 -21.49 -21.54
N THR A 104 -9.64 -20.84 -21.10
CA THR A 104 -9.98 -20.69 -19.68
C THR A 104 -10.38 -22.00 -18.99
N ASN A 105 -10.62 -23.06 -19.75
CA ASN A 105 -11.03 -24.36 -19.21
C ASN A 105 -9.85 -25.19 -18.69
N ASN A 106 -8.61 -24.86 -19.07
CA ASN A 106 -7.43 -25.62 -18.66
C ASN A 106 -6.24 -24.69 -18.35
N ILE A 107 -6.45 -23.81 -17.38
CA ILE A 107 -5.50 -22.76 -16.95
C ILE A 107 -4.12 -23.33 -16.64
N LEU A 108 -4.04 -24.53 -16.07
CA LEU A 108 -2.78 -25.17 -15.65
C LEU A 108 -1.94 -25.71 -16.81
N LYS A 109 -2.52 -25.91 -18.00
CA LYS A 109 -1.79 -26.39 -19.18
C LYS A 109 -1.60 -25.32 -20.24
N ASP A 110 -2.59 -24.46 -20.42
CA ASP A 110 -2.64 -23.53 -21.55
C ASP A 110 -2.28 -22.09 -21.17
N TYR A 111 -1.51 -21.90 -20.10
CA TYR A 111 -1.03 -20.59 -19.68
C TYR A 111 0.13 -20.08 -20.55
N ILE A 112 0.32 -18.77 -20.55
CA ILE A 112 1.43 -18.08 -21.21
C ILE A 112 2.57 -17.87 -20.22
N LEU A 113 2.19 -17.38 -19.04
CA LEU A 113 3.08 -17.09 -17.92
C LEU A 113 2.39 -17.52 -16.63
N ARG A 114 3.14 -18.20 -15.77
CA ARG A 114 2.81 -18.39 -14.36
C ARG A 114 3.80 -17.58 -13.54
N LEU A 115 3.29 -16.68 -12.73
CA LEU A 115 4.05 -15.91 -11.75
C LEU A 115 3.73 -16.48 -10.37
N GLU A 116 4.72 -17.02 -9.70
CA GLU A 116 4.59 -17.58 -8.36
C GLU A 116 5.28 -16.61 -7.39
N TYR A 117 4.47 -15.96 -6.55
CA TYR A 117 4.92 -15.02 -5.53
C TYR A 117 4.94 -15.75 -4.19
N ASN A 118 6.14 -16.02 -3.69
CA ASN A 118 6.35 -16.59 -2.37
C ASN A 118 6.73 -15.46 -1.40
N PHE A 119 5.75 -14.91 -0.70
CA PHE A 119 5.98 -13.80 0.23
C PHE A 119 6.69 -14.24 1.52
N ILE A 120 6.74 -15.54 1.81
CA ILE A 120 7.44 -16.07 3.00
C ILE A 120 8.94 -16.05 2.78
N LYS A 121 9.37 -16.46 1.58
CA LYS A 121 10.78 -16.46 1.16
C LYS A 121 11.21 -15.15 0.48
N GLU A 122 10.26 -14.26 0.21
CA GLU A 122 10.47 -13.06 -0.60
C GLU A 122 11.00 -13.38 -2.02
N GLU A 123 10.50 -14.46 -2.63
CA GLU A 123 10.95 -14.94 -3.95
C GLU A 123 9.83 -14.81 -5.01
N THR A 124 10.20 -14.41 -6.23
CA THR A 124 9.29 -14.39 -7.39
C THR A 124 9.79 -15.36 -8.46
N ASN A 125 9.06 -16.46 -8.66
CA ASN A 125 9.36 -17.46 -9.69
C ASN A 125 8.51 -17.23 -10.95
N ILE A 126 9.11 -17.42 -12.12
CA ILE A 126 8.46 -17.26 -13.43
C ILE A 126 8.54 -18.58 -14.17
N THR A 127 7.39 -19.12 -14.56
CA THR A 127 7.31 -20.29 -15.45
C THR A 127 6.64 -19.91 -16.76
N PHE A 128 7.25 -20.33 -17.87
CA PHE A 128 6.75 -20.06 -19.21
C PHE A 128 5.87 -21.20 -19.69
N GLY A 129 4.79 -20.87 -20.39
CA GLY A 129 3.97 -21.83 -21.09
C GLY A 129 4.62 -22.37 -22.36
N ASP A 130 3.88 -23.20 -23.08
CA ASP A 130 4.37 -23.83 -24.32
C ASP A 130 4.81 -22.79 -25.35
N LYS A 131 5.91 -23.12 -26.05
CA LYS A 131 6.54 -22.27 -27.08
C LYS A 131 5.52 -21.75 -28.11
N ASN A 132 4.58 -22.60 -28.52
CA ASN A 132 3.55 -22.26 -29.50
C ASN A 132 2.57 -21.19 -29.00
N ILE A 133 2.30 -21.18 -27.70
CA ILE A 133 1.39 -20.24 -27.04
C ILE A 133 2.10 -18.90 -26.83
N ILE A 134 3.38 -18.91 -26.41
CA ILE A 134 4.11 -17.69 -26.10
C ILE A 134 4.66 -16.97 -27.34
N SER A 135 5.01 -17.69 -28.42
CA SER A 135 5.70 -17.12 -29.59
C SER A 135 5.05 -15.85 -30.18
N PRO A 136 3.71 -15.75 -30.32
CA PRO A 136 3.07 -14.54 -30.86
C PRO A 136 3.25 -13.29 -29.99
N LEU A 137 3.59 -13.47 -28.71
CA LEU A 137 3.76 -12.44 -27.70
C LEU A 137 5.21 -11.98 -27.53
N LEU A 138 6.16 -12.74 -28.11
CA LEU A 138 7.58 -12.46 -28.01
C LEU A 138 8.01 -11.42 -29.06
N PHE A 139 9.00 -10.62 -28.69
CA PHE A 139 9.77 -9.81 -29.63
C PHE A 139 11.27 -9.96 -29.34
N ALA A 140 12.07 -10.01 -30.40
CA ALA A 140 13.51 -9.95 -30.28
C ALA A 140 13.91 -8.48 -30.14
N PRO A 141 14.57 -8.10 -29.04
CA PRO A 141 15.05 -6.74 -28.92
C PRO A 141 16.22 -6.47 -29.86
N THR A 142 16.09 -5.48 -30.74
CA THR A 142 17.16 -5.11 -31.69
C THR A 142 18.22 -4.19 -31.07
N ASP A 143 17.88 -3.33 -30.09
CA ASP A 143 18.81 -2.36 -29.45
C ASP A 143 18.54 -2.16 -27.95
N THR A 144 19.57 -1.80 -27.17
CA THR A 144 19.52 -1.72 -25.69
C THR A 144 18.56 -0.68 -25.12
N ILE A 145 18.24 0.37 -25.88
CA ILE A 145 17.37 1.47 -25.45
C ILE A 145 15.90 1.21 -25.86
N SER A 146 15.68 0.53 -26.99
CA SER A 146 14.35 0.06 -27.42
C SER A 146 13.92 -1.23 -26.70
N LYS A 147 14.87 -1.97 -26.13
CA LYS A 147 14.70 -3.21 -25.34
C LYS A 147 13.62 -3.15 -24.27
N ILE A 148 13.48 -2.00 -23.60
CA ILE A 148 12.88 -1.95 -22.28
C ILE A 148 11.49 -1.31 -22.29
N SER A 149 11.25 -0.34 -23.17
CA SER A 149 10.03 0.49 -23.08
C SER A 149 8.73 -0.30 -23.32
N ASN A 150 8.78 -1.34 -24.16
CA ASN A 150 7.62 -2.20 -24.47
C ASN A 150 7.67 -3.58 -23.79
N ALA A 151 8.72 -3.86 -23.00
CA ALA A 151 8.84 -5.13 -22.30
C ALA A 151 7.83 -5.21 -21.15
N PHE A 152 7.19 -6.37 -21.00
CA PHE A 152 6.36 -6.67 -19.86
C PHE A 152 7.23 -6.87 -18.62
N SER A 153 6.74 -6.40 -17.49
CA SER A 153 7.47 -6.36 -16.24
C SER A 153 6.61 -6.75 -15.06
N ILE A 154 7.24 -7.21 -14.00
CA ILE A 154 6.62 -7.59 -12.75
C ILE A 154 7.35 -6.95 -11.57
N PHE A 155 6.74 -7.02 -10.40
CA PHE A 155 7.41 -6.67 -9.16
C PHE A 155 8.19 -7.89 -8.68
N ASP A 156 9.50 -7.75 -8.48
CA ASP A 156 10.34 -8.79 -7.92
C ASP A 156 10.38 -8.63 -6.40
N LEU A 157 10.00 -9.67 -5.66
CA LEU A 157 9.92 -9.62 -4.19
C LEU A 157 11.30 -9.53 -3.54
N GLU A 158 12.31 -10.18 -4.13
CA GLU A 158 13.67 -10.25 -3.58
C GLU A 158 14.37 -8.90 -3.75
N GLU A 159 14.33 -8.36 -4.98
CA GLU A 159 14.96 -7.09 -5.32
C GLU A 159 14.11 -5.87 -4.94
N LYS A 160 12.85 -6.08 -4.53
CA LYS A 160 11.84 -5.05 -4.18
C LYS A 160 11.70 -3.97 -5.24
N LYS A 161 11.85 -4.35 -6.50
CA LYS A 161 11.86 -3.43 -7.65
C LYS A 161 11.25 -4.08 -8.90
N LYS A 162 11.11 -3.26 -9.93
CA LYS A 162 10.59 -3.68 -11.23
C LYS A 162 11.61 -4.56 -11.97
N LYS A 163 11.15 -5.73 -12.44
CA LYS A 163 11.94 -6.68 -13.23
C LYS A 163 11.24 -6.97 -14.56
N PHE A 164 12.01 -6.94 -15.65
CA PHE A 164 11.50 -7.29 -16.98
C PHE A 164 11.49 -8.80 -17.17
N ILE A 165 10.49 -9.32 -17.87
CA ILE A 165 10.40 -10.75 -18.17
C ILE A 165 11.08 -11.03 -19.51
N ASP A 166 12.19 -11.75 -19.44
CA ASP A 166 12.93 -12.26 -20.57
C ASP A 166 12.78 -13.78 -20.72
N TYR A 167 12.73 -14.24 -21.97
CA TYR A 167 12.61 -15.64 -22.34
C TYR A 167 13.83 -16.05 -23.16
N TYR A 168 14.66 -16.92 -22.60
CA TYR A 168 15.80 -17.48 -23.30
C TYR A 168 15.39 -18.72 -24.12
N ASN A 169 15.45 -18.61 -25.44
CA ASN A 169 15.17 -19.72 -26.34
C ASN A 169 16.46 -20.53 -26.56
N LYS A 170 16.51 -21.75 -26.02
CA LYS A 170 17.67 -22.64 -26.15
C LYS A 170 18.00 -23.03 -27.60
N ASP A 171 16.98 -23.14 -28.46
CA ASP A 171 17.16 -23.57 -29.85
C ASP A 171 17.84 -22.49 -30.69
N THR A 172 17.46 -21.23 -30.48
CA THR A 172 17.98 -20.08 -31.26
C THR A 172 19.10 -19.34 -30.53
N GLN A 173 19.33 -19.65 -29.26
CA GLN A 173 20.25 -18.93 -28.35
C GLN A 173 19.97 -17.42 -28.24
N ILE A 174 18.72 -17.01 -28.49
CA ILE A 174 18.28 -15.61 -28.45
C ILE A 174 17.36 -15.40 -27.25
N THR A 175 17.59 -14.29 -26.54
CA THR A 175 16.69 -13.81 -25.48
C THR A 175 15.61 -12.92 -26.09
N TYR A 176 14.36 -13.29 -25.86
CA TYR A 176 13.17 -12.54 -26.26
C TYR A 176 12.55 -11.84 -25.06
N ASN A 177 11.75 -10.80 -25.30
CA ASN A 177 10.94 -10.16 -24.27
C ASN A 177 9.46 -10.35 -24.59
N PHE A 178 8.63 -10.33 -23.55
CA PHE A 178 7.18 -10.30 -23.71
C PHE A 178 6.69 -8.90 -24.04
N ASP A 179 5.90 -8.75 -25.09
CA ASP A 179 5.31 -7.47 -25.48
C ASP A 179 4.16 -7.10 -24.52
N LYS A 180 4.38 -6.06 -23.71
CA LYS A 180 3.39 -5.58 -22.75
C LYS A 180 2.09 -5.14 -23.44
N LYS A 181 2.15 -4.51 -24.62
CA LYS A 181 0.95 -4.02 -25.32
C LYS A 181 0.07 -5.16 -25.79
N LYS A 182 0.66 -6.28 -26.23
CA LYS A 182 -0.09 -7.47 -26.63
C LYS A 182 -0.77 -8.12 -25.42
N LEU A 183 -0.07 -8.24 -24.30
CA LEU A 183 -0.61 -8.80 -23.06
C LEU A 183 -1.70 -7.93 -22.42
N ALA A 184 -1.63 -6.59 -22.58
CA ALA A 184 -2.61 -5.65 -22.01
C ALA A 184 -4.02 -5.74 -22.63
N THR A 185 -4.18 -6.52 -23.71
CA THR A 185 -5.46 -6.63 -24.43
C THR A 185 -6.50 -7.42 -23.62
N LYS A 186 -7.79 -7.19 -23.91
CA LYS A 186 -8.91 -7.97 -23.33
C LYS A 186 -8.88 -9.46 -23.68
N LYS A 187 -7.93 -9.90 -24.51
CA LYS A 187 -7.72 -11.29 -24.91
C LYS A 187 -7.04 -12.12 -23.84
N TYR A 188 -6.48 -11.50 -22.81
CA TYR A 188 -5.79 -12.20 -21.72
C TYR A 188 -6.47 -11.96 -20.37
N LYS A 189 -6.60 -13.03 -19.60
CA LYS A 189 -7.15 -13.04 -18.25
C LYS A 189 -6.07 -13.47 -17.26
N TYR A 190 -6.17 -12.89 -16.07
CA TYR A 190 -5.29 -13.17 -14.95
C TYR A 190 -6.10 -13.99 -13.95
N TYR A 191 -5.60 -15.19 -13.62
CA TYR A 191 -6.21 -16.08 -12.65
C TYR A 191 -5.26 -16.23 -11.48
N ILE A 192 -5.76 -15.92 -10.29
CA ILE A 192 -5.01 -16.12 -9.05
C ILE A 192 -5.44 -17.42 -8.38
N THR A 193 -4.45 -18.19 -7.95
CA THR A 193 -4.64 -19.44 -7.23
C THR A 193 -3.69 -19.49 -6.04
N SER A 194 -4.00 -20.35 -5.08
CA SER A 194 -3.09 -20.74 -4.00
C SER A 194 -1.96 -21.63 -4.54
N ASN A 195 -1.04 -22.01 -3.64
CA ASN A 195 0.05 -22.93 -3.92
C ASN A 195 -0.40 -24.29 -4.47
N ASP A 196 -1.58 -24.77 -4.07
CA ASP A 196 -2.19 -26.03 -4.55
C ASP A 196 -3.08 -25.84 -5.79
N ASP A 197 -2.90 -24.74 -6.51
CA ASP A 197 -3.61 -24.39 -7.74
C ASP A 197 -5.14 -24.27 -7.60
N LYS A 198 -5.65 -24.15 -6.36
CA LYS A 198 -7.06 -23.82 -6.13
C LYS A 198 -7.30 -22.34 -6.36
N ARG A 199 -8.38 -22.04 -7.07
CA ARG A 199 -8.74 -20.65 -7.40
C ARG A 199 -9.09 -19.87 -6.14
N LEU A 200 -8.45 -18.71 -6.00
CA LEU A 200 -8.74 -17.76 -4.92
C LEU A 200 -9.74 -16.70 -5.41
N THR A 201 -10.64 -16.29 -4.52
CA THR A 201 -11.72 -15.33 -4.80
C THR A 201 -11.88 -14.27 -3.72
N ASP A 202 -10.98 -14.26 -2.73
CA ASP A 202 -10.96 -13.24 -1.67
C ASP A 202 -10.52 -11.88 -2.21
N GLU A 203 -10.83 -10.82 -1.46
CA GLU A 203 -10.55 -9.45 -1.87
C GLU A 203 -9.04 -9.19 -2.03
N ASN A 204 -8.21 -9.73 -1.14
CA ASN A 204 -6.77 -9.49 -1.14
C ASN A 204 -6.07 -10.16 -2.33
N SER A 205 -6.44 -11.39 -2.67
CA SER A 205 -5.96 -12.08 -3.87
C SER A 205 -6.42 -11.35 -5.14
N ILE A 206 -7.65 -10.84 -5.17
CA ILE A 206 -8.15 -10.03 -6.29
C ILE A 206 -7.37 -8.71 -6.40
N LEU A 207 -7.08 -8.04 -5.28
CA LEU A 207 -6.26 -6.82 -5.25
C LEU A 207 -4.84 -7.08 -5.76
N LEU A 208 -4.21 -8.18 -5.35
CA LEU A 208 -2.89 -8.59 -5.82
C LEU A 208 -2.89 -8.90 -7.33
N ALA A 209 -3.88 -9.64 -7.82
CA ALA A 209 -4.02 -9.94 -9.24
C ALA A 209 -4.22 -8.66 -10.08
N ASN A 210 -5.04 -7.73 -9.58
CA ASN A 210 -5.25 -6.43 -10.21
C ASN A 210 -3.99 -5.56 -10.18
N PHE A 211 -3.25 -5.57 -9.07
CA PHE A 211 -1.96 -4.90 -8.95
C PHE A 211 -1.00 -5.41 -10.02
N ILE A 212 -0.78 -6.73 -10.11
CA ILE A 212 0.16 -7.33 -11.07
C ILE A 212 -0.24 -7.07 -12.51
N LYS A 213 -1.55 -7.18 -12.81
CA LYS A 213 -2.08 -6.81 -14.11
C LYS A 213 -1.74 -5.36 -14.46
N LYS A 214 -1.89 -4.42 -13.54
CA LYS A 214 -1.65 -3.01 -13.82
C LYS A 214 -0.14 -2.67 -13.81
N TYR A 215 0.65 -3.27 -12.91
CA TYR A 215 2.07 -2.98 -12.67
C TYR A 215 2.94 -3.23 -13.91
N GLY A 216 2.58 -4.23 -14.73
CA GLY A 216 3.25 -4.46 -16.00
C GLY A 216 3.05 -3.38 -17.07
N TYR A 217 2.13 -2.43 -16.87
CA TYR A 217 1.76 -1.43 -17.88
C TYR A 217 1.91 0.02 -17.43
N ASN A 218 1.83 0.29 -16.13
CA ASN A 218 1.86 1.65 -15.58
C ASN A 218 2.85 1.72 -14.42
N ASP A 219 3.79 2.67 -14.51
CA ASP A 219 4.84 2.86 -13.51
C ASP A 219 4.32 3.58 -12.25
N ASN A 220 3.16 4.24 -12.33
CA ASN A 220 2.54 4.99 -11.23
C ASN A 220 1.44 4.15 -10.57
N ILE A 221 1.83 3.05 -9.92
CA ILE A 221 0.88 2.16 -9.23
C ILE A 221 1.26 2.04 -7.76
N ASN A 222 0.21 2.05 -6.92
CA ASN A 222 0.34 1.84 -5.50
C ASN A 222 0.82 0.42 -5.19
N LEU A 223 1.91 0.31 -4.42
CA LEU A 223 2.53 -0.94 -3.99
C LEU A 223 1.87 -1.53 -2.72
N ASP A 224 0.88 -0.84 -2.12
CA ASP A 224 0.17 -1.27 -0.91
C ASP A 224 -0.24 -2.77 -0.94
N PRO A 225 -0.77 -3.35 -2.03
CA PRO A 225 -1.14 -4.77 -2.04
C PRO A 225 0.03 -5.74 -1.77
N ILE A 226 1.26 -5.38 -2.16
CA ILE A 226 2.47 -6.18 -1.86
C ILE A 226 2.88 -5.96 -0.41
N TYR A 227 2.96 -4.70 0.02
CA TYR A 227 3.44 -4.36 1.35
C TYR A 227 2.50 -4.80 2.48
N ASN A 228 1.18 -4.78 2.25
CA ASN A 228 0.21 -5.26 3.22
C ASN A 228 0.42 -6.74 3.52
N ILE A 229 0.70 -7.56 2.49
CA ILE A 229 0.97 -8.99 2.66
C ILE A 229 2.31 -9.21 3.39
N LEU A 230 3.38 -8.52 2.99
CA LEU A 230 4.67 -8.62 3.67
C LEU A 230 4.58 -8.24 5.14
N TYR A 231 3.88 -7.13 5.44
CA TYR A 231 3.69 -6.67 6.81
C TYR A 231 2.81 -7.61 7.64
N ALA A 232 1.79 -8.22 7.02
CA ALA A 232 0.99 -9.26 7.67
C ALA A 232 1.82 -10.47 8.10
N ILE A 233 2.78 -10.90 7.26
CA ILE A 233 3.71 -11.99 7.58
C ILE A 233 4.64 -11.60 8.72
N GLU A 234 5.20 -10.39 8.70
CA GLU A 234 6.06 -9.88 9.78
C GLU A 234 5.31 -9.80 11.11
N ASN A 235 4.07 -9.30 11.11
CA ASN A 235 3.23 -9.25 12.31
C ASN A 235 2.92 -10.64 12.85
N LYS A 236 2.58 -11.60 11.98
CA LYS A 236 2.36 -13.00 12.40
C LYS A 236 3.60 -13.57 13.07
N LYS A 237 4.78 -13.40 12.46
CA LYS A 237 6.07 -13.84 13.06
C LYS A 237 6.28 -13.23 14.45
N ASN A 238 5.93 -11.95 14.65
CA ASN A 238 6.09 -11.26 15.93
C ASN A 238 5.05 -11.64 16.98
N MET A 239 3.91 -12.23 16.60
CA MET A 239 2.89 -12.72 17.53
C MET A 239 3.20 -14.13 18.06
N ASP A 240 3.99 -14.91 17.33
CA ASP A 240 4.39 -16.28 17.70
C ASP A 240 5.61 -16.32 18.65
N TYR A 241 6.12 -15.15 19.11
CA TYR A 241 7.17 -14.98 20.14
C TYR A 241 6.63 -14.31 21.41
#